data_AF-A0A972NC21-F1
#
_entry.id   AF-A0A972NC21-F1
#
_cell.length_a   1.000
_cell.length_b   1.000
_cell.length_c   1.000
_cell.angle_alpha   90.00
_cell.angle_beta   90.00
_cell.angle_gamma   90.00
#
_symmetry.space_group_name_H-M   'P 1'
#
loop_
_entity.id
_entity.type
_entity.pdbx_description
1 polymer ?
#
loop_
_entity_poly.entity_id
_entity_poly.type
_entity_poly.pdbx_seq_one_letter_code
_entity_poly.pdbx_strand_id
1 'polypeptide(L)'
;MSKKSCLAATILQGEVLLITAWGSIRLASSWGSVAWLKTLPLDVPWWYLPLSGAAWALAGLTVWLMFFTDHPWTPYAFLTVVLTFAAFWWLDRYLLPQAHYFTENWPLALVITAVAVVVTGLLTLPPVWNSNFGADDERTPQSQNRATS
;
A
#
# COMPACT_ATOMS: atom_id res chain seq x y z
N MET A 1 -4.68 -24.17 4.67
CA MET A 1 -3.66 -23.16 4.31
C MET A 1 -2.33 -23.50 4.98
N SER A 2 -1.22 -23.45 4.23
CA SER A 2 0.14 -23.51 4.79
C SER A 2 0.40 -22.28 5.66
N LYS A 3 1.16 -22.42 6.78
CA LYS A 3 1.54 -21.28 7.64
C LYS A 3 2.19 -20.13 6.86
N LYS A 4 2.91 -20.46 5.77
CA LYS A 4 3.58 -19.48 4.90
C LYS A 4 2.60 -18.58 4.14
N SER A 5 1.47 -19.14 3.71
CA SER A 5 0.45 -18.41 2.95
C SER A 5 -0.32 -17.40 3.82
N CYS A 6 -0.52 -17.74 5.11
CA CYS A 6 -1.13 -16.82 6.08
C CYS A 6 -0.22 -15.61 6.36
N LEU A 7 1.09 -15.83 6.48
CA LEU A 7 2.04 -14.75 6.74
C LEU A 7 2.12 -13.76 5.57
N ALA A 8 2.24 -14.26 4.33
CA ALA A 8 2.30 -13.40 3.15
C ALA A 8 1.05 -12.53 3.00
N ALA A 9 -0.15 -13.11 3.15
CA ALA A 9 -1.40 -12.37 3.12
C ALA A 9 -1.48 -11.30 4.22
N THR A 10 -1.05 -11.64 5.43
CA THR A 10 -1.01 -10.69 6.57
C THR A 10 -0.07 -9.52 6.30
N ILE A 11 1.11 -9.78 5.74
CA ILE A 11 2.08 -8.72 5.39
C ILE A 11 1.47 -7.77 4.36
N LEU A 12 0.94 -8.29 3.26
CA LEU A 12 0.36 -7.46 2.20
C LEU A 12 -0.84 -6.65 2.68
N GLN A 13 -1.77 -7.27 3.43
CA GLN A 13 -2.90 -6.56 4.03
C GLN A 13 -2.43 -5.49 5.03
N GLY A 14 -1.42 -5.81 5.83
CA GLY A 14 -0.80 -4.86 6.76
C GLY A 14 -0.25 -3.62 6.04
N GLU A 15 0.48 -3.81 4.95
CA GLU A 15 1.01 -2.71 4.13
C GLU A 15 -0.10 -1.82 3.54
N VAL A 16 -1.16 -2.41 2.97
CA VAL A 16 -2.32 -1.66 2.47
C VAL A 16 -2.98 -0.85 3.57
N LEU A 17 -3.19 -1.46 4.74
CA LEU A 17 -3.82 -0.80 5.88
C LEU A 17 -2.95 0.34 6.41
N LEU A 18 -1.62 0.17 6.43
CA LEU A 18 -0.69 1.23 6.83
C LEU A 18 -0.75 2.42 5.87
N ILE A 19 -0.75 2.19 4.55
CA ILE A 19 -0.88 3.27 3.55
C ILE A 19 -2.23 3.99 3.72
N THR A 20 -3.31 3.23 3.89
CA THR A 20 -4.67 3.76 4.06
C THR A 20 -4.77 4.60 5.34
N ALA A 21 -4.27 4.06 6.46
CA ALA A 21 -4.28 4.73 7.76
C ALA A 21 -3.44 6.00 7.71
N TRP A 22 -2.24 5.94 7.12
CA TRP A 22 -1.38 7.11 6.96
C TRP A 22 -2.02 8.21 6.12
N GLY A 23 -2.61 7.85 4.97
CA GLY A 23 -3.36 8.78 4.13
C GLY A 23 -4.54 9.42 4.88
N SER A 24 -5.28 8.61 5.64
CA SER A 24 -6.43 9.07 6.43
C SER A 24 -6.01 10.02 7.56
N ILE A 25 -4.93 9.69 8.28
CA ILE A 25 -4.36 10.57 9.33
C ILE A 25 -3.90 11.89 8.71
N ARG A 26 -3.21 11.84 7.57
CA ARG A 26 -2.75 13.03 6.84
C ARG A 26 -3.92 13.91 6.40
N LEU A 27 -4.98 13.31 5.85
CA LEU A 27 -6.21 14.03 5.49
C LEU A 27 -6.86 14.67 6.72
N ALA A 28 -7.13 13.89 7.76
CA ALA A 28 -7.82 14.36 8.96
C ALA A 28 -7.05 15.47 9.68
N SER A 29 -5.74 15.29 9.87
CA SER A 29 -4.87 16.27 10.52
C SER A 29 -4.77 17.57 9.73
N SER A 30 -4.56 17.48 8.40
CA SER A 30 -4.46 18.68 7.56
C SER A 30 -5.78 19.41 7.42
N TRP A 31 -6.90 18.69 7.36
CA TRP A 31 -8.24 19.28 7.34
C TRP A 31 -8.57 20.02 8.64
N GLY A 32 -8.22 19.42 9.79
CA GLY A 32 -8.40 20.05 11.11
C GLY A 32 -7.48 21.25 11.36
N SER A 33 -6.41 21.41 10.58
CA SER A 33 -5.37 22.44 10.77
C SER A 33 -5.20 23.40 9.59
N VAL A 34 -6.18 23.49 8.69
CA VAL A 34 -6.11 24.35 7.48
C VAL A 34 -5.71 25.80 7.80
N ALA A 35 -6.26 26.39 8.86
CA ALA A 35 -5.93 27.77 9.24
C ALA A 35 -4.45 27.93 9.61
N TRP A 36 -3.89 26.97 10.34
CA TRP A 36 -2.46 26.94 10.70
C TRP A 36 -1.57 26.64 9.50
N LEU A 37 -1.96 25.68 8.64
CA LEU A 37 -1.21 25.34 7.42
C LEU A 37 -1.02 26.54 6.49
N LYS A 38 -2.02 27.42 6.39
CA LYS A 38 -1.92 28.67 5.59
C LYS A 38 -0.89 29.67 6.13
N THR A 39 -0.48 29.54 7.39
CA THR A 39 0.50 30.43 8.02
C THR A 39 1.94 29.90 7.93
N LEU A 40 2.11 28.64 7.55
CA LEU A 40 3.44 28.04 7.42
C LEU A 40 4.11 28.47 6.11
N PRO A 41 5.44 28.70 6.11
CA PRO A 41 6.21 28.93 4.90
C PRO A 41 6.47 27.59 4.19
N LEU A 42 5.42 26.99 3.64
CA LEU A 42 5.50 25.76 2.85
C LEU A 42 5.81 26.09 1.38
N ASP A 43 6.65 25.27 0.75
CA ASP A 43 6.92 25.35 -0.70
C ASP A 43 5.75 24.80 -1.55
N VAL A 44 4.76 24.19 -0.89
CA VAL A 44 3.56 23.62 -1.51
C VAL A 44 2.28 24.31 -1.03
N PRO A 45 1.23 24.38 -1.87
CA PRO A 45 -0.05 24.94 -1.46
C PRO A 45 -0.67 24.20 -0.27
N TRP A 46 -1.37 24.91 0.62
CA TRP A 46 -1.99 24.32 1.82
C TRP A 46 -2.94 23.14 1.54
N TRP A 47 -3.59 23.11 0.36
CA TRP A 47 -4.50 22.05 -0.05
C TRP A 47 -3.80 20.77 -0.53
N TYR A 48 -2.48 20.82 -0.77
CA TYR A 48 -1.71 19.67 -1.20
C TYR A 48 -1.74 18.53 -0.18
N LEU A 49 -1.64 18.85 1.12
CA LEU A 49 -1.65 17.85 2.20
C LEU A 49 -2.97 17.08 2.32
N PRO A 50 -4.15 17.73 2.37
CA PRO A 50 -5.42 17.00 2.42
C PRO A 50 -5.68 16.24 1.11
N LEU A 51 -5.34 16.81 -0.04
CA LEU A 51 -5.55 16.15 -1.33
C LEU A 51 -4.71 14.88 -1.46
N SER A 52 -3.41 14.96 -1.12
CA SER A 52 -2.52 13.79 -1.12
C SER A 52 -2.94 12.74 -0.09
N GLY A 53 -3.36 13.16 1.11
CA GLY A 53 -3.92 12.26 2.12
C GLY A 53 -5.15 11.50 1.62
N ALA A 54 -6.11 12.22 1.02
CA ALA A 54 -7.31 11.63 0.43
C ALA A 54 -6.97 10.66 -0.71
N ALA A 55 -6.07 11.04 -1.61
CA ALA A 55 -5.65 10.19 -2.72
C ALA A 55 -5.07 8.86 -2.22
N TRP A 56 -4.20 8.88 -1.21
CA TRP A 56 -3.59 7.66 -0.67
C TRP A 56 -4.57 6.82 0.16
N ALA A 57 -5.47 7.45 0.91
CA ALA A 57 -6.53 6.74 1.62
C ALA A 57 -7.45 6.00 0.63
N LEU A 58 -7.86 6.66 -0.46
CA LEU A 58 -8.68 6.05 -1.50
C LEU A 58 -7.95 4.95 -2.27
N ALA A 59 -6.68 5.17 -2.62
CA ALA A 59 -5.87 4.16 -3.31
C ALA A 59 -5.70 2.89 -2.44
N GLY A 60 -5.37 3.06 -1.17
CA GLY A 60 -5.25 1.96 -0.22
C GLY A 60 -6.58 1.23 -0.01
N LEU A 61 -7.68 1.98 0.19
CA LEU A 61 -9.02 1.40 0.32
C LEU A 61 -9.43 0.61 -0.93
N THR A 62 -9.14 1.14 -2.12
CA THR A 62 -9.46 0.46 -3.40
C THR A 62 -8.72 -0.86 -3.50
N VAL A 63 -7.41 -0.87 -3.23
CA VAL A 63 -6.62 -2.12 -3.27
C VAL A 63 -7.10 -3.10 -2.19
N TRP A 64 -7.42 -2.61 -0.99
CA TRP A 64 -7.98 -3.43 0.08
C TRP A 64 -9.29 -4.10 -0.35
N LEU A 65 -10.19 -3.37 -1.01
CA LEU A 65 -11.43 -3.95 -1.56
C LEU A 65 -11.14 -4.99 -2.65
N MET A 66 -10.14 -4.75 -3.51
CA MET A 66 -9.74 -5.72 -4.54
C MET A 66 -9.22 -7.05 -3.95
N PHE A 67 -8.66 -7.03 -2.73
CA PHE A 67 -8.29 -8.25 -2.00
C PHE A 67 -9.53 -9.06 -1.57
N PHE A 68 -10.70 -8.46 -1.34
CA PHE A 68 -11.93 -9.20 -1.00
C PHE A 68 -12.70 -9.72 -2.20
N THR A 69 -12.49 -9.13 -3.37
CA THR A 69 -13.15 -9.53 -4.61
C THR A 69 -12.29 -10.48 -5.44
N ASP A 70 -11.15 -10.94 -4.91
CA ASP A 70 -10.16 -11.79 -5.60
C ASP A 70 -9.86 -11.33 -7.03
N HIS A 71 -9.74 -10.01 -7.23
CA HIS A 71 -9.60 -9.46 -8.56
C HIS A 71 -8.25 -9.87 -9.18
N PRO A 72 -8.18 -10.35 -10.43
CA PRO A 72 -6.93 -10.86 -11.01
C PRO A 72 -5.84 -9.79 -11.16
N TRP A 73 -6.21 -8.51 -11.05
CA TRP A 73 -5.30 -7.36 -11.13
C TRP A 73 -4.79 -6.87 -9.78
N THR A 74 -5.27 -7.42 -8.66
CA THR A 74 -4.85 -7.03 -7.31
C THR A 74 -3.33 -7.00 -7.11
N PRO A 75 -2.52 -8.00 -7.55
CA PRO A 75 -1.07 -7.94 -7.35
C PRO A 75 -0.43 -6.75 -8.07
N TYR A 76 -0.86 -6.46 -9.30
CA TYR A 76 -0.33 -5.34 -10.09
C TYR A 76 -0.78 -3.99 -9.53
N ALA A 77 -2.05 -3.87 -9.13
CA ALA A 77 -2.59 -2.67 -8.50
C ALA A 77 -1.85 -2.37 -7.18
N PHE A 78 -1.64 -3.39 -6.36
CA PHE A 78 -0.92 -3.25 -5.09
C PHE A 78 0.53 -2.82 -5.29
N LEU A 79 1.27 -3.50 -6.18
CA LEU A 79 2.65 -3.14 -6.50
C LEU A 79 2.76 -1.70 -7.03
N THR A 80 1.83 -1.29 -7.90
CA THR A 80 1.77 0.07 -8.43
C THR A 80 1.55 1.10 -7.32
N VAL A 81 0.63 0.84 -6.40
CA VAL A 81 0.38 1.73 -5.24
C VAL A 81 1.61 1.82 -4.36
N VAL A 82 2.29 0.71 -4.04
CA VAL A 82 3.50 0.72 -3.20
C VAL A 82 4.64 1.49 -3.87
N LEU A 83 4.90 1.26 -5.16
CA LEU A 83 5.96 1.96 -5.89
C LEU A 83 5.68 3.46 -5.99
N THR A 84 4.43 3.84 -6.30
CA THR A 84 4.04 5.24 -6.42
C THR A 84 4.05 5.91 -5.05
N PHE A 85 3.64 5.22 -3.98
CA PHE A 85 3.68 5.73 -2.62
C PHE A 85 5.12 5.94 -2.15
N ALA A 86 6.03 5.00 -2.44
CA ALA A 86 7.45 5.14 -2.13
C ALA A 86 8.05 6.36 -2.86
N ALA A 87 7.81 6.50 -4.16
CA ALA A 87 8.28 7.65 -4.94
C ALA A 87 7.70 8.97 -4.40
N PHE A 88 6.41 8.99 -4.10
CA PHE A 88 5.73 10.13 -3.49
C PHE A 88 6.34 10.49 -2.12
N TRP A 89 6.58 9.51 -1.25
CA TRP A 89 7.13 9.73 0.08
C TRP A 89 8.52 10.38 0.02
N TRP A 90 9.35 9.94 -0.92
CA TRP A 90 10.65 10.57 -1.17
C TRP A 90 10.49 11.98 -1.72
N LEU A 91 9.61 12.20 -2.70
CA LEU A 91 9.32 13.53 -3.25
C LEU A 91 8.82 14.50 -2.15
N ASP A 92 7.91 14.04 -1.30
CA ASP A 92 7.35 14.81 -0.19
C ASP A 92 8.44 15.24 0.81
N ARG A 93 9.44 14.38 1.03
CA ARG A 93 10.62 14.67 1.87
C ARG A 93 11.54 15.75 1.27
N TYR A 94 11.54 15.90 -0.06
CA TYR A 94 12.25 16.99 -0.75
C TYR A 94 11.44 18.29 -0.80
N LEU A 95 10.12 18.19 -0.93
CA LEU A 95 9.23 19.35 -1.08
C LEU A 95 8.82 20.02 0.23
N LEU A 96 8.80 19.29 1.34
CA LEU A 96 8.45 19.85 2.64
C LEU A 96 9.72 20.29 3.38
N PRO A 97 9.75 21.51 3.96
CA PRO A 97 10.90 22.01 4.69
C PRO A 97 11.38 20.98 5.71
N GLN A 98 12.63 20.55 5.57
CA GLN A 98 13.15 19.46 6.39
C GLN A 98 13.23 19.92 7.84
N ALA A 99 12.37 19.38 8.70
CA ALA A 99 12.69 19.31 10.12
C ALA A 99 14.03 18.58 10.25
N HIS A 100 14.93 19.10 11.10
CA HIS A 100 16.30 18.57 11.31
C HIS A 100 16.34 17.03 11.51
N TYR A 101 15.23 16.46 12.02
CA TYR A 101 15.02 15.02 12.15
C TYR A 101 15.04 14.20 10.84
N PHE A 102 14.71 14.81 9.71
CA PHE A 102 14.68 14.11 8.42
C PHE A 102 16.05 13.97 7.76
N THR A 103 17.00 14.85 8.08
CA THR A 103 18.36 14.79 7.54
C THR A 103 19.22 13.71 8.18
N GLU A 104 18.99 13.36 9.45
CA GLU A 104 19.86 12.39 10.15
C GLU A 104 19.57 10.93 9.81
N ASN A 105 18.30 10.58 9.55
CA ASN A 105 17.87 9.19 9.41
C ASN A 105 17.60 8.75 7.96
N TRP A 106 18.08 9.50 6.96
CA TRP A 106 17.81 9.20 5.56
C TRP A 106 18.35 7.84 5.07
N PRO A 107 19.52 7.32 5.51
CA PRO A 107 20.00 6.02 5.02
C PRO A 107 19.13 4.87 5.53
N LEU A 108 18.72 4.93 6.80
CA LEU A 108 17.83 3.95 7.40
C LEU A 108 16.47 3.95 6.70
N ALA A 109 15.93 5.13 6.42
CA ALA A 109 14.68 5.25 5.65
C ALA A 109 14.80 4.60 4.27
N LEU A 110 15.90 4.83 3.55
CA LEU A 110 16.16 4.21 2.24
C LEU A 110 16.20 2.69 2.31
N VAL A 111 16.88 2.14 3.32
CA VAL A 111 16.92 0.69 3.54
C VAL A 111 15.52 0.15 3.81
N ILE A 112 14.74 0.79 4.69
CA ILE A 112 13.37 0.37 5.01
C ILE A 112 12.48 0.42 3.76
N THR A 113 12.53 1.50 2.97
CA THR A 113 11.77 1.61 1.72
C THR A 113 12.18 0.53 0.72
N ALA A 114 13.48 0.28 0.55
CA ALA A 114 13.97 -0.74 -0.37
C ALA A 114 13.53 -2.14 0.06
N VAL A 115 13.63 -2.46 1.35
CA VAL A 115 13.17 -3.75 1.91
C VAL A 115 11.67 -3.92 1.67
N ALA A 116 10.85 -2.91 1.97
CA ALA A 116 9.41 -2.95 1.74
C ALA A 116 9.10 -3.22 0.25
N VAL A 117 9.68 -2.44 -0.66
CA VAL A 117 9.46 -2.60 -2.12
C VAL A 117 9.88 -3.98 -2.61
N VAL A 118 11.04 -4.49 -2.16
CA VAL A 118 11.52 -5.83 -2.55
C VAL A 118 10.60 -6.92 -2.01
N VAL A 119 10.20 -6.84 -0.74
CA VAL A 119 9.28 -7.82 -0.13
C VAL A 119 7.94 -7.80 -0.84
N THR A 120 7.34 -6.63 -1.04
CA THR A 120 6.09 -6.48 -1.82
C THR A 120 6.25 -7.06 -3.22
N GLY A 121 7.34 -6.72 -3.92
CA GLY A 121 7.62 -7.20 -5.27
C GLY A 121 7.70 -8.72 -5.35
N LEU A 122 8.41 -9.35 -4.42
CA LEU A 122 8.51 -10.82 -4.34
C LEU A 122 7.17 -11.48 -4.03
N LEU A 123 6.38 -10.90 -3.11
CA LEU A 123 5.09 -11.44 -2.70
C LEU A 123 3.98 -11.26 -3.75
N THR A 124 4.14 -10.31 -4.67
CA THR A 124 3.18 -10.04 -5.76
C THR A 124 3.50 -10.78 -7.06
N LEU A 125 4.64 -11.51 -7.13
CA LEU A 125 4.96 -12.34 -8.29
C LEU A 125 3.85 -13.40 -8.53
N PRO A 126 3.44 -13.67 -9.78
CA PRO A 126 2.33 -14.58 -10.07
C PRO A 126 2.42 -15.96 -9.41
N PRO A 127 3.59 -16.65 -9.38
CA PRO A 127 3.69 -17.95 -8.70
C PRO A 127 3.45 -17.87 -7.19
N VAL A 128 3.94 -16.80 -6.55
CA VAL A 128 3.80 -16.59 -5.10
C VAL A 128 2.38 -16.16 -4.77
N TRP A 129 1.83 -15.22 -5.54
CA TRP A 129 0.45 -14.76 -5.40
C TRP A 129 -0.54 -15.90 -5.53
N ASN A 130 -0.46 -16.71 -6.59
CA ASN A 130 -1.37 -17.83 -6.83
C ASN A 130 -1.28 -18.89 -5.72
N SER A 131 -0.10 -19.10 -5.13
CA SER A 131 0.05 -20.01 -3.99
C SER A 131 -0.61 -19.52 -2.69
N ASN A 132 -0.83 -18.21 -2.57
CA ASN A 132 -1.38 -17.57 -1.38
C ASN A 132 -2.86 -17.22 -1.52
N PHE A 133 -3.31 -16.91 -2.73
CA PHE A 133 -4.65 -16.40 -3.03
C PHE A 133 -5.40 -17.19 -4.13
N GLY A 134 -4.75 -18.10 -4.87
CA GLY A 134 -5.34 -18.80 -6.02
C GLY A 134 -5.67 -20.28 -5.81
N ALA A 135 -5.56 -20.81 -4.58
CA ALA A 135 -5.67 -22.25 -4.32
C ALA A 135 -7.11 -22.83 -4.43
N ASP A 136 -8.11 -21.98 -4.63
CA ASP A 136 -9.52 -22.37 -4.58
C ASP A 136 -10.18 -22.52 -5.97
N ASP A 137 -9.59 -21.95 -7.04
CA ASP A 137 -10.16 -22.01 -8.40
C ASP A 137 -10.00 -23.40 -9.08
N GLU A 138 -9.00 -24.20 -8.69
CA GLU A 138 -8.72 -25.50 -9.36
C GLU A 138 -9.53 -26.69 -8.82
N ARG A 139 -10.38 -26.53 -7.80
CA ARG A 139 -11.14 -27.66 -7.20
C ARG A 139 -12.47 -28.02 -7.87
N THR A 140 -12.85 -27.36 -8.95
CA THR A 140 -14.20 -27.52 -9.55
C THR A 140 -14.13 -27.69 -11.07
N PRO A 141 -13.63 -28.85 -11.57
CA PRO A 141 -14.54 -29.68 -12.37
C PRO A 141 -14.37 -31.21 -12.24
N GLN A 142 -13.35 -31.73 -11.55
CA GLN A 142 -13.06 -33.17 -11.58
C GLN A 142 -13.91 -34.04 -10.62
N SER A 143 -14.59 -33.46 -9.63
CA SER A 143 -15.45 -34.22 -8.72
C SER A 143 -16.82 -34.58 -9.33
N GLN A 144 -17.27 -33.89 -10.38
CA GLN A 144 -18.55 -34.18 -11.04
C GLN A 144 -18.52 -35.40 -11.97
N ASN A 145 -17.37 -35.74 -12.56
CA ASN A 145 -17.26 -36.88 -13.50
C ASN A 145 -17.04 -38.24 -12.83
N ARG A 146 -16.85 -38.30 -11.50
CA ARG A 146 -16.71 -39.57 -10.76
C ARG A 146 -18.01 -40.10 -10.16
N ALA A 147 -19.11 -39.35 -10.23
CA ALA A 147 -20.40 -39.77 -9.68
C ALA A 147 -21.34 -40.41 -10.72
N THR A 148 -20.92 -40.52 -11.98
CA THR A 148 -21.78 -41.00 -13.09
C THR A 148 -21.22 -42.22 -13.83
N SER A 149 -20.24 -42.94 -13.27
CA SER A 149 -19.70 -44.18 -13.84
C SER A 149 -19.85 -45.36 -12.90
#